data_AF-A0A7W1ES68-F1
#
_entry.id   AF-A0A7W1ES68-F1
#
_cell.length_a   1.000
_cell.length_b   1.000
_cell.length_c   1.000
_cell.angle_alpha   90.00
_cell.angle_beta   90.00
_cell.angle_gamma   90.00
#
_symmetry.space_group_name_H-M   'P 1'
#
loop_
_entity.id
_entity.type
_entity.pdbx_description
1 polymer ?
#
loop_
_entity_poly.entity_id
_entity_poly.type
_entity_poly.pdbx_seq_one_letter_code
_entity_poly.pdbx_strand_id
1 'polypeptide(L)'
;CDGPLFTGKDVAIIGGGNSALDAALNIGRSVKSIVIINVTPALTGDPVMIDKILAAPHIRVLNDTEVVKINGDKYVSSITVQNHAEKQPSDIVLEGVFIEIGSLPATDYLKKLIKLNPAGEIIIDKSNMTSQVGIFAAGDITDIPEKQIITAAGEGAKAAICAAQYIARQQGVEG
;
A
#
# COMPACT_ATOMS: atom_id res chain seq x y z
N CYS A 1 5.18 -5.50 -6.11
CA CYS A 1 5.06 -6.42 -7.27
C CYS A 1 6.10 -6.11 -8.36
N ASP A 2 6.25 -4.84 -8.77
CA ASP A 2 7.03 -4.53 -9.98
C ASP A 2 8.51 -4.19 -9.76
N GLY A 3 8.98 -4.13 -8.51
CA GLY A 3 10.36 -3.79 -8.15
C GLY A 3 11.46 -4.49 -8.99
N PRO A 4 11.39 -5.81 -9.25
CA PRO A 4 12.39 -6.51 -10.07
C PRO A 4 12.55 -5.96 -11.50
N LEU A 5 11.50 -5.38 -12.09
CA LEU A 5 11.50 -4.81 -13.45
C LEU A 5 12.33 -3.52 -13.57
N PHE A 6 12.70 -2.93 -12.43
CA PHE A 6 13.46 -1.67 -12.33
C PHE A 6 14.88 -1.87 -11.81
N THR A 7 15.41 -3.10 -11.88
CA THR A 7 16.78 -3.39 -11.49
C THR A 7 17.77 -2.48 -12.23
N GLY A 8 18.62 -1.77 -11.49
CA GLY A 8 19.61 -0.82 -12.01
C GLY A 8 19.05 0.51 -12.54
N LYS A 9 17.76 0.81 -12.35
CA LYS A 9 17.12 2.05 -12.82
C LYS A 9 16.94 3.07 -11.70
N ASP A 10 16.77 4.34 -12.05
CA ASP A 10 16.40 5.40 -11.12
C ASP A 10 14.86 5.44 -11.00
N VAL A 11 14.34 5.51 -9.78
CA VAL A 11 12.89 5.43 -9.54
C VAL A 11 12.40 6.47 -8.54
N ALA A 12 11.14 6.85 -8.65
CA ALA A 12 10.44 7.65 -7.64
C ALA A 12 9.40 6.82 -6.90
N ILE A 13 9.24 7.11 -5.61
CA ILE A 13 8.16 6.59 -4.77
C ILE A 13 7.36 7.79 -4.25
N ILE A 14 6.06 7.82 -4.53
CA ILE A 14 5.16 8.89 -4.13
C ILE A 14 4.42 8.45 -2.87
N GLY A 15 4.66 9.14 -1.76
CA GLY A 15 4.07 8.85 -0.45
C GLY A 15 5.09 9.01 0.69
N GLY A 16 4.59 9.23 1.91
CA GLY A 16 5.43 9.42 3.10
C GLY A 16 5.12 8.49 4.28
N GLY A 17 4.11 7.62 4.14
CA GLY A 17 3.70 6.65 5.17
C GLY A 17 4.36 5.28 5.02
N ASN A 18 3.96 4.32 5.85
CA ASN A 18 4.54 2.98 5.89
C ASN A 18 4.60 2.29 4.52
N SER A 19 3.54 2.36 3.72
CA SER A 19 3.51 1.75 2.38
C SER A 19 4.66 2.24 1.49
N ALA A 20 4.92 3.54 1.48
CA ALA A 20 6.00 4.13 0.69
C ALA A 20 7.40 3.73 1.22
N LEU A 21 7.56 3.72 2.55
CA LEU A 21 8.83 3.35 3.18
C LEU A 21 9.12 1.85 3.01
N ASP A 22 8.11 0.99 3.13
CA ASP A 22 8.23 -0.45 2.89
C ASP A 22 8.59 -0.71 1.42
N ALA A 23 7.91 -0.05 0.48
CA ALA A 23 8.22 -0.16 -0.94
C ALA A 23 9.68 0.25 -1.22
N ALA A 24 10.13 1.37 -0.65
CA ALA A 24 11.50 1.87 -0.78
C ALA A 24 12.54 0.86 -0.26
N LEU A 25 12.34 0.33 0.94
CA LEU A 25 13.25 -0.64 1.55
C LEU A 25 13.27 -1.97 0.82
N ASN A 26 12.11 -2.41 0.30
CA ASN A 26 11.99 -3.66 -0.45
C ASN A 26 12.72 -3.63 -1.79
N ILE A 27 12.64 -2.51 -2.53
CA ILE A 27 13.26 -2.41 -3.86
C ILE A 27 14.65 -1.77 -3.85
N GLY A 28 15.04 -1.09 -2.77
CA GLY A 28 16.29 -0.32 -2.67
C GLY A 28 17.57 -1.10 -2.97
N ARG A 29 17.57 -2.43 -2.74
CA ARG A 29 18.75 -3.27 -3.08
C ARG A 29 18.90 -3.57 -4.57
N SER A 30 17.86 -3.38 -5.36
CA SER A 30 17.82 -3.76 -6.78
C SER A 30 17.90 -2.55 -7.71
N VAL A 31 17.32 -1.43 -7.32
CA VAL A 31 17.31 -0.18 -8.11
C VAL A 31 18.63 0.60 -7.94
N LYS A 32 18.90 1.54 -8.85
CA LYS A 32 20.11 2.38 -8.80
C LYS A 32 19.98 3.50 -7.77
N SER A 33 18.86 4.22 -7.78
CA SER A 33 18.54 5.23 -6.78
C SER A 33 17.03 5.40 -6.61
N ILE A 34 16.62 5.92 -5.46
CA ILE A 34 15.23 6.21 -5.13
C ILE A 34 15.10 7.69 -4.76
N VAL A 35 14.09 8.34 -5.31
CA VAL A 35 13.58 9.61 -4.78
C VAL A 35 12.20 9.37 -4.17
N ILE A 36 12.07 9.62 -2.87
CA ILE A 36 10.78 9.62 -2.18
C ILE A 36 10.20 11.03 -2.28
N ILE A 37 9.03 11.16 -2.90
CA ILE A 37 8.27 12.41 -3.00
C ILE A 37 7.15 12.36 -1.98
N ASN A 38 7.20 13.29 -1.02
CA ASN A 38 6.23 13.37 0.04
C ASN A 38 5.63 14.78 0.11
N VAL A 39 4.31 14.86 0.07
CA VAL A 39 3.57 16.13 0.08
C VAL A 39 3.53 16.79 1.46
N THR A 40 3.75 16.01 2.54
CA THR A 40 3.78 16.53 3.91
C THR A 40 5.18 17.04 4.30
N PRO A 41 5.30 17.84 5.37
CA PRO A 41 6.59 18.38 5.82
C PRO A 41 7.59 17.31 6.32
N ALA A 42 7.09 16.13 6.69
CA ALA A 42 7.89 15.03 7.18
C ALA A 42 7.24 13.69 6.87
N LEU A 43 8.06 12.63 6.78
CA LEU A 43 7.60 11.26 6.68
C LEU A 43 6.78 10.89 7.93
N THR A 44 5.73 10.09 7.74
CA THR A 44 4.77 9.71 8.80
C THR A 44 4.79 8.21 9.11
N GLY A 45 5.69 7.45 8.48
CA GLY A 45 5.88 6.03 8.75
C GLY A 45 6.59 5.73 10.07
N ASP A 46 6.81 4.44 10.33
CA ASP A 46 7.46 3.95 11.54
C ASP A 46 8.88 4.54 11.69
N PRO A 47 9.27 5.01 12.90
CA PRO A 47 10.57 5.63 13.12
C PRO A 47 11.75 4.77 12.69
N VAL A 48 11.69 3.45 12.90
CA VAL A 48 12.76 2.52 12.52
C VAL A 48 12.90 2.45 11.01
N MET A 49 11.80 2.56 10.27
CA MET A 49 11.82 2.60 8.81
C MET A 49 12.37 3.92 8.30
N ILE A 50 11.96 5.04 8.90
CA ILE A 50 12.50 6.36 8.59
C ILE A 50 14.01 6.39 8.77
N ASP A 51 14.52 5.88 9.90
CA ASP A 51 15.97 5.82 10.17
C ASP A 51 16.72 5.03 9.10
N LYS A 52 16.18 3.88 8.67
CA LYS A 52 16.77 3.08 7.58
C LYS A 52 16.79 3.81 6.25
N ILE A 53 15.73 4.55 5.94
CA ILE A 53 15.61 5.35 4.72
C ILE A 53 16.63 6.49 4.72
N LEU A 54 16.73 7.23 5.82
CA LEU A 54 17.67 8.35 5.94
C LEU A 54 19.13 7.89 5.96
N ALA A 55 19.41 6.67 6.43
CA ALA A 55 20.74 6.07 6.39
C ALA A 55 21.14 5.52 5.01
N ALA A 56 20.20 5.39 4.06
CA ALA A 56 20.47 4.79 2.76
C ALA A 56 20.98 5.86 1.75
N PRO A 57 22.25 5.80 1.31
CA PRO A 57 22.85 6.87 0.50
C PRO A 57 22.30 6.99 -0.92
N HIS A 58 21.61 5.95 -1.41
CA HIS A 58 20.97 5.92 -2.73
C HIS A 58 19.50 6.35 -2.66
N ILE A 59 19.00 6.74 -1.48
CA ILE A 59 17.63 7.19 -1.27
C ILE A 59 17.66 8.67 -0.89
N ARG A 60 16.91 9.50 -1.62
CA ARG A 60 16.71 10.92 -1.31
C ARG A 60 15.25 11.18 -1.01
N VAL A 61 14.97 11.93 0.06
CA VAL A 61 13.60 12.32 0.44
C VAL A 61 13.37 13.78 0.09
N LEU A 62 12.28 14.06 -0.62
CA LEU A 62 11.77 15.41 -0.89
C LEU A 62 10.42 15.58 -0.19
N ASN A 63 10.43 16.26 0.96
CA ASN A 63 9.22 16.67 1.68
C ASN A 63 8.64 17.96 1.10
N ASP A 64 7.42 18.32 1.50
CA ASP A 64 6.70 19.49 0.99
C ASP A 64 6.70 19.56 -0.54
N THR A 65 6.70 18.40 -1.20
CA THR A 65 6.89 18.29 -2.65
C THR A 65 5.81 17.40 -3.23
N GLU A 66 5.15 17.90 -4.28
CA GLU A 66 4.16 17.14 -5.04
C GLU A 66 4.65 16.83 -6.46
N VAL A 67 4.16 15.72 -7.03
CA VAL A 67 4.35 15.41 -8.44
C VAL A 67 3.23 16.07 -9.23
N VAL A 68 3.58 17.02 -10.09
CA VAL A 68 2.59 17.74 -10.93
C VAL A 68 2.39 17.08 -12.29
N LYS A 69 3.39 16.31 -12.76
CA LYS A 69 3.32 15.62 -14.05
C LYS A 69 4.24 14.41 -14.09
N ILE A 70 3.78 13.33 -14.72
CA ILE A 70 4.62 12.21 -15.14
C ILE A 70 4.88 12.39 -16.64
N ASN A 71 6.15 12.44 -17.02
CA ASN A 71 6.57 12.68 -18.40
C ASN A 71 7.09 11.39 -19.04
N GLY A 72 6.80 11.24 -20.33
CA GLY A 72 7.21 10.10 -21.13
C GLY A 72 6.44 10.05 -22.44
N ASP A 73 6.88 9.18 -23.34
CA ASP A 73 6.13 8.79 -24.54
C ASP A 73 5.54 7.39 -24.33
N LYS A 74 6.29 6.35 -24.69
CA LYS A 74 5.91 4.95 -24.41
C LYS A 74 6.23 4.50 -22.99
N TYR A 75 7.27 5.08 -22.40
CA TYR A 75 7.76 4.78 -21.06
C TYR A 75 8.03 6.09 -20.31
N VAL A 76 7.98 6.02 -18.98
CA VAL A 76 8.37 7.13 -18.11
C VAL A 76 9.83 7.50 -18.38
N SER A 77 10.08 8.81 -18.50
CA SER A 77 11.43 9.37 -18.65
C SER A 77 11.76 10.41 -17.59
N SER A 78 10.75 11.04 -16.99
CA SER A 78 10.93 11.95 -15.86
C SER A 78 9.62 12.21 -15.12
N ILE A 79 9.72 12.83 -13.96
CA ILE A 79 8.60 13.48 -13.27
C ILE A 79 8.89 14.97 -13.15
N THR A 80 7.85 15.79 -13.24
CA THR A 80 7.90 17.20 -12.85
C THR A 80 7.37 17.31 -11.43
N VAL A 81 8.15 17.93 -10.54
CA VAL A 81 7.82 18.13 -9.13
C VAL A 81 7.74 19.61 -8.79
N GLN A 82 6.89 19.95 -7.83
CA GLN A 82 6.76 21.29 -7.27
C GLN A 82 6.96 21.21 -5.76
N ASN A 83 8.03 21.81 -5.25
CA ASN A 83 8.18 22.02 -3.82
C ASN A 83 7.38 23.26 -3.40
N HIS A 84 6.59 23.19 -2.33
CA HIS A 84 5.71 24.29 -1.91
C HIS A 84 6.46 25.57 -1.52
N ALA A 85 7.74 25.47 -1.17
CA ALA A 85 8.59 26.64 -0.89
C ALA A 85 9.25 27.22 -2.16
N GLU A 86 9.31 26.45 -3.25
CA GLU A 86 9.96 26.86 -4.50
C GLU A 86 8.98 27.56 -5.44
N LYS A 87 9.48 28.50 -6.25
CA LYS A 87 8.64 29.28 -7.17
C LYS A 87 8.35 28.58 -8.50
N GLN A 88 9.15 27.61 -8.88
CA GLN A 88 9.07 26.97 -10.19
C GLN A 88 9.18 25.45 -10.05
N PRO A 89 8.40 24.68 -10.82
CA PRO A 89 8.57 23.24 -10.89
C PRO A 89 9.93 22.85 -11.46
N SER A 90 10.40 21.66 -11.11
CA SER A 90 11.63 21.08 -11.65
C SER A 90 11.42 19.64 -12.11
N ASP A 91 12.22 19.21 -13.08
CA ASP A 91 12.16 17.85 -13.60
C ASP A 91 13.21 16.94 -12.92
N ILE A 92 12.80 15.71 -12.62
CA ILE A 92 13.67 14.63 -12.13
C ILE A 92 13.63 13.51 -13.17
N VAL A 93 14.77 13.24 -13.81
CA VAL A 93 14.93 12.14 -14.77
C VAL A 93 14.96 10.82 -14.03
N LEU A 94 14.11 9.89 -14.44
CA LEU A 94 13.95 8.56 -13.84
C LEU A 94 13.12 7.67 -14.78
N GLU A 95 13.17 6.35 -14.56
CA GLU A 95 12.51 5.39 -15.45
C GLU A 95 11.29 4.70 -14.81
N GLY A 96 11.04 4.88 -13.51
CA GLY A 96 9.92 4.24 -12.80
C GLY A 96 9.29 5.11 -11.73
N VAL A 97 7.96 5.04 -11.60
CA VAL A 97 7.19 5.74 -10.57
C VAL A 97 6.29 4.74 -9.85
N PHE A 98 6.44 4.66 -8.53
CA PHE A 98 5.60 3.85 -7.64
C PHE A 98 4.73 4.77 -6.80
N ILE A 99 3.41 4.58 -6.82
CA ILE A 99 2.46 5.42 -6.09
C ILE A 99 1.99 4.65 -4.86
N GLU A 100 2.45 5.09 -3.69
CA GLU A 100 2.28 4.41 -2.40
C GLU A 100 1.64 5.36 -1.37
N ILE A 101 0.50 5.96 -1.76
CA ILE A 101 -0.24 6.95 -0.97
C ILE A 101 -1.31 6.34 -0.04
N GLY A 102 -1.27 5.02 0.13
CA GLY A 102 -2.27 4.25 0.86
C GLY A 102 -3.42 3.77 -0.03
N SER A 103 -4.26 2.90 0.54
CA SER A 103 -5.45 2.33 -0.10
C SER A 103 -6.69 2.76 0.67
N LEU A 104 -7.77 3.06 -0.06
CA LEU A 104 -9.08 3.32 0.54
C LEU A 104 -10.00 2.14 0.22
N PRO A 105 -10.34 1.29 1.21
CA PRO A 105 -11.29 0.21 1.01
C PRO A 105 -12.67 0.77 0.65
N ALA A 106 -13.34 0.16 -0.33
CA ALA A 106 -14.71 0.50 -0.70
C ALA A 106 -15.71 -0.10 0.31
N THR A 107 -15.70 0.36 1.56
CA THR A 107 -16.44 -0.23 2.70
C THR A 107 -17.45 0.73 3.33
N ASP A 108 -17.63 1.93 2.77
CA ASP A 108 -18.53 2.94 3.33
C ASP A 108 -19.96 2.45 3.56
N TYR A 109 -20.46 1.60 2.65
CA TYR A 109 -21.79 1.01 2.75
C TYR A 109 -21.93 -0.02 3.89
N LEU A 110 -20.82 -0.48 4.47
CA LEU A 110 -20.75 -1.50 5.53
C LEU A 110 -20.67 -0.91 6.94
N LYS A 111 -20.43 0.40 7.09
CA LYS A 111 -20.20 1.07 8.39
C LYS A 111 -21.27 0.84 9.45
N LYS A 112 -22.52 0.58 9.04
CA LYS A 112 -23.65 0.30 9.94
C LYS A 112 -23.88 -1.19 10.21
N LEU A 113 -23.22 -2.06 9.45
CA LEU A 113 -23.43 -3.50 9.48
C LEU A 113 -22.30 -4.25 10.20
N ILE A 114 -21.05 -3.81 10.00
CA ILE A 114 -19.87 -4.46 10.55
C ILE A 114 -18.85 -3.43 11.05
N LYS A 115 -18.01 -3.85 11.99
CA LYS A 115 -16.91 -3.03 12.53
C LYS A 115 -15.81 -2.88 11.48
N LEU A 116 -15.39 -1.64 11.28
CA LEU A 116 -14.24 -1.27 10.46
C LEU A 116 -13.15 -0.68 11.36
N ASN A 117 -11.88 -0.84 10.98
CA ASN A 117 -10.78 -0.15 11.65
C ASN A 117 -10.69 1.34 11.20
N PRO A 118 -9.80 2.16 11.77
CA PRO A 118 -9.66 3.57 11.36
C PRO A 118 -9.29 3.79 9.90
N ALA A 119 -8.67 2.81 9.23
CA ALA A 119 -8.34 2.83 7.81
C ALA A 119 -9.52 2.40 6.91
N GLY A 120 -10.67 2.04 7.49
CA GLY A 120 -11.85 1.58 6.76
C GLY A 120 -11.82 0.11 6.38
N GLU A 121 -10.86 -0.67 6.87
CA GLU A 121 -10.78 -2.11 6.58
C GLU A 121 -11.73 -2.90 7.48
N ILE A 122 -12.25 -4.03 6.98
CA ILE A 122 -13.14 -4.91 7.72
C ILE A 122 -12.34 -5.69 8.77
N ILE A 123 -12.69 -5.53 10.05
CA ILE A 123 -12.09 -6.29 11.14
C ILE A 123 -12.61 -7.72 11.10
N ILE A 124 -11.70 -8.69 10.99
CA ILE A 124 -12.01 -10.12 10.99
C ILE A 124 -11.32 -10.88 12.13
N ASP A 125 -11.89 -12.01 12.52
CA ASP A 125 -11.21 -12.98 13.38
C ASP A 125 -10.38 -13.99 12.56
N LYS A 126 -9.73 -14.94 13.24
CA LYS A 126 -8.94 -16.01 12.61
C LYS A 126 -9.72 -16.90 11.62
N SER A 127 -11.05 -16.87 11.70
CA SER A 127 -11.99 -17.63 10.86
C SER A 127 -12.60 -16.77 9.74
N ASN A 128 -12.08 -15.55 9.53
CA ASN A 128 -12.61 -14.56 8.59
C ASN A 128 -14.01 -14.06 8.90
N MET A 129 -14.50 -14.31 10.12
CA MET A 129 -15.81 -13.83 10.54
C MET A 129 -15.68 -12.37 10.97
N THR A 130 -16.63 -11.55 10.50
CA THR A 130 -16.71 -10.14 10.88
C THR A 130 -17.37 -9.98 12.26
N SER A 131 -17.58 -8.74 12.70
CA SER A 131 -18.36 -8.47 13.92
C SER A 131 -19.83 -8.89 13.84
N GLN A 132 -20.36 -9.11 12.62
CA GLN A 132 -21.72 -9.60 12.42
C GLN A 132 -21.66 -11.10 12.16
N VAL A 133 -22.27 -11.89 13.05
CA VAL A 133 -22.31 -13.36 12.94
C VAL A 133 -22.94 -13.76 11.61
N GLY A 134 -22.29 -14.69 10.90
CA GLY A 134 -22.71 -15.18 9.59
C GLY A 134 -22.21 -14.34 8.40
N ILE A 135 -21.55 -13.21 8.65
CA ILE A 135 -20.88 -12.41 7.60
C ILE A 135 -19.38 -12.65 7.70
N PHE A 136 -18.79 -13.03 6.56
CA PHE A 136 -17.36 -13.29 6.40
C PHE A 136 -16.77 -12.32 5.38
N ALA A 137 -15.49 -12.00 5.53
CA ALA A 137 -14.77 -11.14 4.59
C ALA A 137 -13.36 -11.71 4.31
N ALA A 138 -12.79 -11.39 3.15
CA ALA A 138 -11.50 -11.92 2.74
C ALA A 138 -10.75 -10.97 1.79
N GLY A 139 -9.43 -11.08 1.80
CA GLY A 139 -8.55 -10.30 0.92
C GLY A 139 -8.40 -8.84 1.36
N ASP A 140 -7.96 -8.00 0.44
CA ASP A 140 -7.44 -6.66 0.75
C ASP A 140 -8.43 -5.73 1.47
N ILE A 141 -9.74 -6.01 1.38
CA ILE A 141 -10.80 -5.26 2.07
C ILE A 141 -10.79 -5.47 3.60
N THR A 142 -10.11 -6.51 4.10
CA THR A 142 -9.99 -6.82 5.52
C THR A 142 -8.73 -6.23 6.14
N ASP A 143 -8.62 -6.31 7.47
CA ASP A 143 -7.48 -5.83 8.26
C ASP A 143 -6.25 -6.76 8.22
N ILE A 144 -6.16 -7.67 7.25
CA ILE A 144 -4.94 -8.44 7.02
C ILE A 144 -3.80 -7.50 6.57
N PRO A 145 -2.56 -7.72 7.04
CA PRO A 145 -1.44 -6.85 6.68
C PRO A 145 -1.01 -7.02 5.23
N GLU A 146 -0.97 -8.25 4.70
CA GLU A 146 -0.44 -8.52 3.36
C GLU A 146 -1.50 -8.37 2.27
N LYS A 147 -1.31 -7.37 1.40
CA LYS A 147 -2.16 -7.12 0.23
C LYS A 147 -1.56 -7.78 -1.02
N GLN A 148 -1.73 -9.09 -1.15
CA GLN A 148 -1.14 -9.90 -2.22
C GLN A 148 -2.17 -10.88 -2.80
N ILE A 149 -2.06 -11.17 -4.10
CA ILE A 149 -2.98 -12.07 -4.82
C ILE A 149 -3.08 -13.43 -4.12
N ILE A 150 -1.93 -14.01 -3.74
CA ILE A 150 -1.92 -15.34 -3.11
C ILE A 150 -2.48 -15.30 -1.69
N THR A 151 -2.23 -14.24 -0.93
CA THR A 151 -2.81 -14.05 0.41
C THR A 151 -4.32 -13.91 0.30
N ALA A 152 -4.82 -13.04 -0.58
CA ALA A 152 -6.24 -12.85 -0.80
C ALA A 152 -6.94 -14.14 -1.26
N ALA A 153 -6.30 -14.94 -2.12
CA ALA A 153 -6.82 -16.25 -2.53
C ALA A 153 -6.92 -17.22 -1.33
N GLY A 154 -5.89 -17.27 -0.48
CA GLY A 154 -5.89 -18.07 0.74
C GLY A 154 -6.99 -17.64 1.73
N GLU A 155 -7.13 -16.33 1.95
CA GLU A 155 -8.19 -15.76 2.76
C GLU A 155 -9.59 -16.08 2.21
N GLY A 156 -9.75 -16.03 0.88
CA GLY A 156 -11.01 -16.39 0.22
C GLY A 156 -11.38 -17.85 0.45
N ALA A 157 -10.42 -18.77 0.33
CA ALA A 157 -10.64 -20.18 0.63
C ALA A 157 -11.02 -20.40 2.10
N LYS A 158 -10.32 -19.74 3.03
CA LYS A 158 -10.58 -19.82 4.47
C LYS A 158 -11.99 -19.30 4.81
N ALA A 159 -12.36 -18.13 4.30
CA ALA A 159 -13.70 -17.55 4.49
C ALA A 159 -14.81 -18.47 3.95
N ALA A 160 -14.62 -19.06 2.76
CA ALA A 160 -15.59 -19.98 2.16
C ALA A 160 -15.80 -21.24 3.00
N ILE A 161 -14.72 -21.85 3.51
CA ILE A 161 -14.79 -23.02 4.38
C ILE A 161 -15.51 -22.69 5.69
N CYS A 162 -15.16 -21.57 6.32
CA CYS A 162 -15.80 -21.14 7.57
C CYS A 162 -17.29 -20.80 7.38
N ALA A 163 -17.65 -20.17 6.26
CA ALA A 163 -19.05 -19.92 5.90
C ALA A 163 -19.84 -21.22 5.69
N ALA A 164 -19.26 -22.20 4.98
CA ALA A 164 -19.90 -23.51 4.77
C ALA A 164 -20.12 -24.25 6.10
N GLN A 165 -19.12 -24.24 6.99
CA GLN A 165 -19.25 -24.83 8.33
C GLN A 165 -20.31 -24.12 9.18
N TYR A 166 -20.39 -22.79 9.10
CA TYR A 166 -21.44 -22.03 9.78
C TYR A 166 -22.84 -22.45 9.29
N ILE A 167 -23.04 -22.57 7.97
CA ILE A 167 -24.31 -23.00 7.39
C ILE A 167 -24.67 -24.43 7.81
N ALA A 168 -23.71 -25.37 7.75
CA ALA A 168 -23.96 -26.76 8.15
C ALA A 168 -24.42 -26.88 9.61
N ARG A 169 -23.79 -26.11 10.52
CA ARG A 169 -24.19 -26.05 11.93
C ARG A 169 -25.60 -25.47 12.12
N GLN A 170 -26.00 -24.47 11.32
CA GLN A 170 -27.37 -23.93 11.34
C GLN A 170 -28.41 -24.94 10.84
N GLN A 171 -28.01 -25.86 9.97
CA GLN A 171 -28.88 -26.91 9.42
C GLN A 171 -28.91 -28.20 10.26
N GLY A 172 -28.20 -28.24 11.40
CA GLY A 172 -28.12 -29.43 12.26
C GLY A 172 -27.34 -30.59 11.63
N VAL A 173 -26.53 -30.32 10.60
CA VAL A 173 -25.65 -31.31 9.98
C VAL A 173 -24.29 -31.19 10.66
N GLU A 174 -24.02 -32.07 11.63
CA GLU A 174 -22.68 -32.21 12.20
C GLU A 174 -21.79 -32.99 11.23
N GLY A 175 -20.60 -32.45 10.96
CA GLY A 175 -19.56 -33.06 10.12
C GLY A 175 -18.60 -33.92 10.93
#